data_AF-A0A5C7UWQ6-F1
#
_entry.id   AF-A0A5C7UWQ6-F1
#
_cell.length_a   1.000
_cell.length_b   1.000
_cell.length_c   1.000
_cell.angle_alpha   90.00
_cell.angle_beta   90.00
_cell.angle_gamma   90.00
#
_symmetry.space_group_name_H-M   'P 1'
#
loop_
_entity.id
_entity.type
_entity.pdbx_description
1 polymer ?
#
loop_
_entity_poly.entity_id
_entity_poly.type
_entity_poly.pdbx_seq_one_letter_code
_entity_poly.pdbx_strand_id
1 'polypeptide(L)' 'MSAALPLVSTCPRCGGGFECGAASGHCDCFGLVLSEALQAELARHYDACLCVRCLRELAAGASVTPTPPPAHA' A
#
# COMPACT_ATOMS: atom_id res chain seq x y z
N MET A 1 1.98 -27.71 -1.57
CA MET A 1 0.59 -27.22 -1.38
C MET A 1 0.70 -25.94 -0.56
N SER A 2 0.94 -24.79 -1.20
CA SER A 2 1.13 -23.53 -0.48
C SER A 2 -0.23 -22.88 -0.27
N ALA A 3 -0.72 -22.92 0.96
CA ALA A 3 -1.86 -22.13 1.38
C ALA A 3 -1.49 -20.65 1.23
N ALA A 4 -2.16 -19.95 0.31
CA ALA A 4 -2.20 -18.50 0.33
C ALA A 4 -2.86 -18.09 1.66
N LEU A 5 -2.05 -17.73 2.65
CA LEU A 5 -2.50 -17.16 3.91
C LEU A 5 -3.39 -15.94 3.60
N PRO A 6 -4.43 -15.69 4.41
CA PRO A 6 -5.51 -14.78 4.08
C PRO A 6 -4.95 -13.43 3.70
N LEU A 7 -5.39 -12.95 2.53
CA LEU A 7 -5.19 -11.61 1.98
C LEU A 7 -5.58 -10.63 3.08
N VAL A 8 -4.61 -10.28 3.92
CA VAL A 8 -4.88 -9.53 5.13
C VAL A 8 -5.46 -8.20 4.67
N SER A 9 -6.73 -7.99 4.96
CA SER A 9 -7.50 -6.80 4.61
C SER A 9 -7.04 -5.63 5.47
N THR A 10 -5.72 -5.45 5.65
CA THR A 10 -5.13 -4.48 6.57
C THR A 10 -3.99 -3.76 5.88
N CYS A 11 -3.96 -2.45 6.05
CA CYS A 11 -2.93 -1.60 5.49
C CYS A 11 -1.60 -1.88 6.20
N PRO A 12 -0.53 -2.31 5.51
CA PRO A 12 0.76 -2.57 6.15
C PRO A 12 1.39 -1.31 6.74
N ARG A 13 0.94 -0.12 6.33
CA ARG A 13 1.43 1.17 6.86
C ARG A 13 0.81 1.56 8.20
N CYS A 14 -0.50 1.35 8.37
CA CYS A 14 -1.22 1.83 9.56
C CYS A 14 -1.94 0.73 10.36
N GLY A 15 -1.94 -0.51 9.87
CA GLY A 15 -2.70 -1.64 10.44
C GLY A 15 -4.21 -1.54 10.28
N GLY A 16 -4.72 -0.48 9.64
CA GLY A 16 -6.16 -0.25 9.47
C GLY A 16 -6.80 -1.25 8.52
N GLY A 17 -7.98 -1.76 8.90
CA GLY A 17 -8.78 -2.64 8.05
C GLY A 17 -9.23 -1.94 6.76
N PHE A 18 -8.81 -2.44 5.60
CA PHE A 18 -9.28 -2.01 4.29
C PHE A 18 -9.27 -3.19 3.31
N GLU A 19 -10.20 -3.20 2.36
CA GLU A 19 -10.20 -4.16 1.28
C GLU A 19 -9.60 -3.53 0.02
N CYS A 20 -8.61 -4.18 -0.59
CA CYS A 20 -8.07 -3.71 -1.86
C CYS A 20 -8.99 -4.11 -3.00
N GLY A 21 -9.84 -3.18 -3.45
CA GLY A 21 -10.72 -3.40 -4.60
C GLY A 21 -10.01 -3.45 -5.96
N ALA A 22 -8.66 -3.48 -5.99
CA ALA A 22 -7.90 -3.66 -7.23
C ALA A 22 -8.25 -4.98 -7.94
N ALA A 23 -8.48 -6.06 -7.19
CA ALA A 23 -8.94 -7.34 -7.75
C ALA A 23 -10.35 -7.24 -8.36
N SER A 24 -11.19 -6.37 -7.80
CA SER A 24 -12.55 -6.10 -8.29
C SER A 24 -12.59 -5.04 -9.40
N GLY A 25 -11.46 -4.43 -9.74
CA GLY A 25 -11.35 -3.34 -10.73
C GLY A 25 -11.81 -1.97 -10.22
N HIS A 26 -12.19 -1.86 -8.94
CA HIS A 26 -12.74 -0.63 -8.35
C HIS A 26 -12.07 -0.37 -7.00
N CYS A 27 -11.20 0.63 -6.93
CA CYS A 27 -10.57 1.08 -5.69
C CYS A 27 -10.68 2.60 -5.57
N ASP A 28 -11.05 3.12 -4.40
CA ASP A 28 -11.02 4.57 -4.11
C ASP A 28 -9.62 5.19 -4.33
N CYS A 29 -8.58 4.37 -4.26
CA CYS A 29 -7.21 4.74 -4.56
C CYS A 29 -6.99 5.12 -6.04
N PHE A 30 -7.79 4.63 -6.99
CA PHE A 30 -7.66 4.97 -8.42
C PHE A 30 -8.10 6.40 -8.72
N GLY A 31 -8.98 6.96 -7.88
CA GLY A 31 -9.37 8.37 -7.97
C GLY A 31 -8.34 9.33 -7.35
N LEU A 32 -7.30 8.82 -6.69
CA LEU A 32 -6.22 9.66 -6.17
C LEU A 32 -5.19 9.95 -7.26
N VAL A 33 -4.78 11.21 -7.33
CA VAL A 33 -3.64 11.62 -8.13
C VAL A 33 -2.36 11.29 -7.34
N LEU A 34 -1.72 10.18 -7.70
CA LEU A 34 -0.40 9.82 -7.20
C LEU A 34 0.62 10.13 -8.29
N SER A 35 1.65 10.92 -7.98
CA SER A 35 2.76 11.14 -8.92
C SER A 35 3.48 9.83 -9.24
N GLU A 36 4.02 9.69 -10.45
CA GLU A 36 4.75 8.48 -10.86
C GLU A 36 5.90 8.13 -9.91
N ALA A 37 6.63 9.14 -9.42
CA ALA A 37 7.69 8.94 -8.43
C ALA A 37 7.17 8.32 -7.12
N LEU A 38 6.00 8.76 -6.64
CA LEU A 38 5.38 8.21 -5.44
C LEU A 38 4.86 6.79 -5.68
N GLN A 39 4.27 6.52 -6.86
CA GLN A 39 3.84 5.17 -7.24
C GLN A 39 5.03 4.21 -7.31
N ALA A 40 6.14 4.63 -7.90
CA ALA A 40 7.36 3.83 -7.96
C ALA A 40 7.94 3.54 -6.58
N GLU A 41 7.96 4.52 -5.68
CA GLU A 41 8.38 4.30 -4.29
C GLU A 41 7.43 3.34 -3.56
N LEU A 42 6.12 3.54 -3.71
CA LEU A 42 5.12 2.64 -3.12
C LEU A 42 5.31 1.20 -3.57
N ALA A 43 5.50 0.97 -4.88
CA ALA A 43 5.74 -0.36 -5.44
C ALA A 43 7.07 -0.98 -4.99
N ARG A 44 8.06 -0.16 -4.60
CA ARG A 44 9.35 -0.64 -4.05
C ARG A 44 9.28 -0.99 -2.58
N HIS A 45 8.49 -0.24 -1.80
CA HIS A 45 8.43 -0.37 -0.34
C HIS A 45 7.27 -1.25 0.14
N TYR A 46 6.22 -1.39 -0.65
CA TYR A 46 5.01 -2.13 -0.31
C TYR A 46 4.64 -3.11 -1.42
N ASP A 47 4.65 -4.41 -1.09
CA ASP A 47 4.17 -5.48 -1.98
C ASP A 47 2.63 -5.64 -1.93
N ALA A 48 1.97 -4.94 -0.99
CA ALA A 48 0.52 -4.97 -0.79
C ALA A 48 -0.09 -3.57 -0.91
N CYS A 49 -1.39 -3.51 -1.23
CA CYS A 49 -2.11 -2.25 -1.34
C CYS A 49 -2.09 -1.48 0.01
N LEU A 50 -2.17 -0.15 -0.07
CA LEU A 50 -2.39 0.72 1.08
C LEU A 50 -3.83 1.24 1.11
N CYS A 51 -4.33 1.53 2.30
CA CYS A 51 -5.64 2.15 2.43
C CYS A 51 -5.65 3.58 1.85
N VAL A 52 -6.83 4.03 1.42
CA VAL A 52 -7.02 5.37 0.82
C VAL A 52 -6.55 6.50 1.73
N ARG A 53 -6.68 6.36 3.05
CA ARG A 53 -6.22 7.36 4.03
C ARG A 53 -4.70 7.54 3.93
N CYS A 54 -3.96 6.44 3.99
CA CYS A 54 -2.51 6.48 3.87
C CYS A 54 -2.06 7.03 2.52
N LEU A 55 -2.71 6.62 1.43
CA LEU A 55 -2.40 7.14 0.10
C LEU A 55 -2.68 8.65 0.00
N ARG A 56 -3.76 9.16 0.61
CA ARG A 56 -4.05 10.61 0.65
C ARG A 56 -2.97 11.39 1.40
N GLU A 57 -2.49 10.87 2.53
CA GLU A 57 -1.41 11.51 3.28
C GLU A 57 -0.12 11.56 2.46
N LEU A 58 0.22 10.48 1.75
CA LEU A 58 1.39 10.44 0.87
C LEU A 58 1.23 11.37 -0.33
N ALA A 59 0.05 11.41 -0.94
CA ALA A 59 -0.28 12.33 -2.02
C ALA A 59 -0.21 13.80 -1.58
N ALA A 60 -0.53 14.07 -0.31
CA ALA A 60 -0.42 15.40 0.29
C ALA A 60 1.03 15.80 0.67
N GLY A 61 2.02 14.93 0.45
CA GLY A 61 3.43 15.21 0.71
C GLY A 61 3.99 14.57 1.98
N ALA A 62 3.28 13.63 2.63
CA ALA A 62 3.89 12.81 3.65
C ALA A 62 4.98 11.94 3.01
N SER A 63 6.18 11.92 3.61
CA SER A 63 7.27 11.07 3.14
C SER A 63 6.90 9.59 3.32
N VAL A 64 7.10 8.79 2.26
CA VAL A 64 7.31 7.34 2.43
C VAL A 64 8.64 7.23 3.16
N THR A 65 8.59 7.08 4.48
CA THR A 65 9.80 6.80 5.26
C THR A 65 9.96 5.29 5.28
N PRO A 66 10.88 4.71 4.48
CA PRO A 66 11.23 3.32 4.66
C PRO A 66 11.89 3.18 6.02
N THR A 67 11.27 2.39 6.90
CA THR A 67 12.10 1.73 7.92
C THR A 67 12.85 0.65 7.14
N PRO A 68 14.20 0.64 7.13
CA PRO A 68 14.92 -0.37 6.37
C PRO A 68 14.49 -1.77 6.85
N PRO A 69 14.25 -2.73 5.94
CA PRO A 69 13.96 -4.09 6.35
C PRO A 69 15.15 -4.61 7.16
N PRO A 70 14.93 -5.37 8.26
CA PRO A 70 16.04 -6.16 8.80
C PRO A 70 16.50 -7.08 7.67
N ALA A 71 17.79 -6.99 7.34
CA ALA A 71 18.44 -7.87 6.38
C ALA A 71 18.03 -9.31 6.72
N HIS A 72 17.20 -9.92 5.87
CA HIS A 72 16.82 -11.31 6.02
C HIS A 72 18.07 -12.13 5.70
N ALA A 73 18.69 -12.65 6.76
CA ALA A 73 19.86 -13.53 6.74
C ALA A 73 19.48 -14.95 6.31
#